data_AF-A0A535DA18-F1
#
_entry.id   AF-A0A535DA18-F1
#
_cell.length_a   1.000
_cell.length_b   1.000
_cell.length_c   1.000
_cell.angle_alpha   90.00
_cell.angle_beta   90.00
_cell.angle_gamma   90.00
#
_symmetry.space_group_name_H-M   'P 1'
#
loop_
_entity.id
_entity.type
_entity.pdbx_description
1 polymer ?
#
loop_
_entity_poly.entity_id
_entity_poly.type
_entity_poly.pdbx_seq_one_letter_code
_entity_poly.pdbx_strand_id
1 'polypeptide(L)'
;MVACSEAKRAQEAPPPAQPGQLFTRLPSSYTGIDFANRLTDSRDFNVFTYRNFYNGGGVAIGDLSGDSLPEIVLTSNEGGPRLYLNLGHFRFRDITKEAGIEEQGRWTTGVTLADVNGDGRLDIYVCHAGLKPGALRANTLYINQGM
;
A
#
# COMPACT_ATOMS: atom_id res chain seq x y z
N MET A 1 7.79 12.42 33.18
CA MET A 1 7.82 10.94 33.13
C MET A 1 6.59 10.52 32.35
N VAL A 2 6.70 10.41 31.02
CA VAL A 2 5.60 9.97 30.15
C VAL A 2 6.00 8.60 29.64
N ALA A 3 5.21 7.60 30.02
CA ALA A 3 5.47 6.20 29.74
C ALA A 3 5.17 5.88 28.27
N CYS A 4 6.15 5.32 27.55
CA CYS A 4 5.89 4.56 26.34
C CYS A 4 4.95 3.41 26.71
N SER A 5 3.70 3.49 26.27
CA SER A 5 2.84 2.31 26.25
C SER A 5 3.32 1.41 25.12
N GLU A 6 4.28 0.53 25.41
CA GLU A 6 4.56 -0.62 24.56
C GLU A 6 3.30 -1.49 24.55
N ALA A 7 2.46 -1.30 23.55
CA ALA A 7 1.43 -2.26 23.23
C ALA A 7 2.14 -3.58 22.92
N LYS A 8 2.05 -4.55 23.84
CA LYS A 8 2.59 -5.91 23.67
C LYS A 8 2.11 -6.47 22.34
N ARG A 9 2.99 -6.48 21.33
CA ARG A 9 2.75 -7.11 20.03
C ARG A 9 2.61 -8.61 20.26
N ALA A 10 1.39 -9.13 20.10
CA ALA A 10 1.12 -10.56 20.28
C ALA A 10 1.90 -11.36 19.25
N GLN A 11 2.72 -12.29 19.73
CA GLN A 11 3.81 -12.88 18.98
C GLN A 11 3.49 -14.33 18.63
N GLU A 12 2.74 -14.51 17.55
CA GLU A 12 2.55 -15.82 16.97
C GLU A 12 3.67 -16.05 15.94
N ALA A 13 4.42 -17.15 16.13
CA ALA A 13 5.62 -17.47 15.38
C ALA A 13 5.31 -17.67 13.88
N PRO A 14 6.23 -17.28 12.97
CA PRO A 14 6.03 -17.51 11.54
C PRO A 14 5.92 -19.00 11.23
N PRO A 15 5.18 -19.37 10.17
CA PRO A 15 5.18 -20.74 9.66
C PRO A 15 6.61 -21.26 9.47
N PRO A 16 6.90 -22.52 9.84
CA PRO A 16 8.23 -23.07 9.71
C PRO A 16 8.64 -23.19 8.24
N ALA A 17 9.92 -22.97 7.96
CA ALA A 17 10.51 -23.22 6.65
C ALA A 17 10.43 -24.71 6.31
N GLN A 18 10.12 -25.05 5.06
CA GLN A 18 10.16 -26.44 4.61
C GLN A 18 11.58 -26.86 4.23
N PRO A 19 12.00 -28.11 4.52
CA PRO A 19 13.31 -28.60 4.11
C PRO A 19 13.53 -28.45 2.60
N GLY A 20 14.70 -27.90 2.22
CA GLY A 20 15.08 -27.72 0.82
C GLY A 20 14.52 -26.46 0.14
N GLN A 21 13.80 -25.58 0.86
CA GLN A 21 13.31 -24.30 0.31
C GLN A 21 14.14 -23.11 0.82
N LEU A 22 14.41 -22.14 -0.08
CA LEU A 22 15.06 -20.86 0.26
C LEU A 22 14.07 -19.78 0.70
N PHE A 23 12.78 -19.96 0.40
CA PHE A 23 11.72 -19.01 0.72
C PHE A 23 10.59 -19.72 1.45
N THR A 24 10.01 -19.05 2.44
CA THR A 24 8.83 -19.54 3.15
C THR A 24 7.62 -18.69 2.78
N ARG A 25 6.56 -19.32 2.29
CA ARG A 25 5.29 -18.63 2.01
C ARG A 25 4.61 -18.28 3.33
N LEU A 26 4.45 -16.99 3.59
CA LEU A 26 3.63 -16.51 4.69
C LEU A 26 2.18 -16.32 4.19
N PRO A 27 1.16 -16.92 4.84
CA PRO A 27 -0.23 -16.72 4.46
C PRO A 27 -0.72 -15.31 4.85
N SER A 28 -1.72 -14.78 4.16
CA SER A 28 -2.34 -13.49 4.51
C SER A 28 -2.96 -13.50 5.91
N SER A 29 -3.45 -14.65 6.38
CA SER A 29 -3.90 -14.83 7.77
C SER A 29 -2.78 -14.63 8.80
N TYR A 30 -1.52 -14.83 8.39
CA TYR A 30 -0.36 -14.45 9.18
C TYR A 30 -0.03 -12.97 8.93
N THR A 31 0.29 -12.58 7.70
CA THR A 31 0.86 -11.26 7.44
C THR A 31 -0.11 -10.10 7.63
N GLY A 32 -1.42 -10.34 7.58
CA GLY A 32 -2.43 -9.27 7.55
C GLY A 32 -2.52 -8.56 6.19
N ILE A 33 -1.76 -9.01 5.18
CA ILE A 33 -1.83 -8.47 3.82
C ILE A 33 -2.72 -9.38 2.97
N ASP A 34 -3.93 -8.92 2.68
CA ASP A 34 -4.92 -9.58 1.82
C ASP A 34 -5.13 -8.86 0.47
N PHE A 35 -4.30 -7.86 0.20
CA PHE A 35 -4.33 -7.04 -1.00
C PHE A 35 -4.33 -7.87 -2.29
N ALA A 36 -5.19 -7.49 -3.22
CA ALA A 36 -5.10 -7.93 -4.61
C ALA A 36 -5.58 -6.81 -5.53
N ASN A 37 -4.78 -6.49 -6.53
CA ASN A 37 -5.20 -5.64 -7.65
C ASN A 37 -6.19 -6.43 -8.52
N ARG A 38 -7.49 -6.23 -8.29
CA ARG A 38 -8.57 -6.89 -9.01
C ARG A 38 -9.23 -5.88 -9.94
N LEU A 39 -9.35 -6.26 -11.20
CA LEU A 39 -9.97 -5.47 -12.26
C LEU A 39 -11.30 -6.09 -12.65
N THR A 40 -12.27 -5.24 -12.96
CA THR A 40 -13.60 -5.68 -13.37
C THR A 40 -13.75 -5.57 -14.88
N ASP A 41 -13.58 -6.68 -15.59
CA ASP A 41 -13.82 -6.73 -17.04
C ASP A 41 -15.31 -6.58 -17.34
N SER A 42 -15.64 -5.74 -18.31
CA SER A 42 -16.99 -5.55 -18.82
C SER A 42 -16.98 -5.38 -20.33
N ARG A 43 -18.16 -5.51 -20.96
CA ARG A 43 -18.31 -5.30 -22.42
C ARG A 43 -17.72 -3.97 -22.90
N ASP A 44 -17.90 -2.91 -22.12
CA ASP A 44 -17.54 -1.54 -22.50
C ASP A 44 -16.14 -1.14 -21.99
N PHE A 45 -15.64 -1.81 -20.95
CA PHE A 45 -14.35 -1.52 -20.34
C PHE A 45 -13.57 -2.81 -20.08
N ASN A 46 -12.61 -3.08 -20.99
CA ASN A 46 -11.78 -4.28 -21.01
C ASN A 46 -10.48 -4.00 -21.78
N VAL A 47 -9.64 -5.02 -21.96
CA VAL A 47 -8.36 -4.90 -22.67
C VAL A 47 -8.48 -4.48 -24.14
N PHE A 48 -9.60 -4.77 -24.81
CA PHE A 48 -9.81 -4.38 -26.21
C PHE A 48 -10.24 -2.91 -26.33
N THR A 49 -11.05 -2.41 -25.39
CA THR A 49 -11.48 -1.00 -25.38
C THR A 49 -10.47 -0.08 -24.70
N TYR A 50 -9.65 -0.62 -23.79
CA TYR A 50 -8.56 0.08 -23.11
C TYR A 50 -7.30 -0.79 -23.06
N ARG A 51 -6.36 -0.56 -23.98
CA ARG A 51 -5.11 -1.38 -24.09
C ARG A 51 -4.26 -1.44 -22.84
N ASN A 52 -4.40 -0.47 -21.93
CA ASN A 52 -3.66 -0.40 -20.68
C ASN A 52 -4.46 -0.96 -19.49
N PHE A 53 -5.50 -1.77 -19.75
CA PHE A 53 -6.39 -2.31 -18.71
C PHE A 53 -5.65 -3.07 -17.60
N TYR A 54 -4.58 -3.79 -17.92
CA TYR A 54 -3.74 -4.46 -16.92
C TYR A 54 -2.49 -3.67 -16.51
N ASN A 55 -2.31 -2.46 -17.02
CA ASN A 55 -1.13 -1.64 -16.74
C ASN A 55 -1.37 -0.79 -15.50
N GLY A 56 -0.57 -1.03 -14.47
CA GLY A 56 -0.65 -0.38 -13.17
C GLY A 56 -0.26 -1.38 -12.08
N GLY A 57 -0.55 -1.04 -10.82
CA GLY A 57 -0.06 -1.80 -9.69
C GLY A 57 1.39 -1.43 -9.37
N GLY A 58 1.55 -0.56 -8.39
CA GLY A 58 2.81 -0.11 -7.85
C GLY A 58 2.97 -0.55 -6.41
N VAL A 59 4.23 -0.67 -5.99
CA VAL A 59 4.61 -0.90 -4.60
C VAL A 59 5.63 0.14 -4.20
N ALA A 60 5.47 0.71 -3.02
CA ALA A 60 6.51 1.48 -2.37
C ALA A 60 6.66 1.02 -0.92
N ILE A 61 7.90 1.02 -0.44
CA ILE A 61 8.27 0.51 0.88
C ILE A 61 9.18 1.55 1.52
N GLY A 62 8.88 1.96 2.75
CA GLY A 62 9.66 2.96 3.47
C GLY A 62 9.10 3.20 4.87
N ASP A 63 9.94 3.76 5.75
CA ASP A 63 9.57 4.07 7.14
C ASP A 63 8.70 5.33 7.17
N LEU A 64 7.37 5.12 7.20
CA LEU A 64 6.38 6.19 7.20
C LEU A 64 5.98 6.58 8.63
N SER A 65 6.05 5.65 9.58
CA SER A 65 5.83 5.92 11.00
C SER A 65 7.02 6.55 11.74
N GLY A 66 8.24 6.42 11.21
CA GLY A 66 9.46 6.83 11.90
C GLY A 66 9.88 5.87 13.02
N ASP A 67 9.40 4.63 13.01
CA ASP A 67 9.71 3.60 14.02
C ASP A 67 10.81 2.63 13.55
N SER A 68 11.49 2.97 12.45
CA SER A 68 12.52 2.14 11.79
C SER A 68 12.00 0.81 11.24
N LEU A 69 10.67 0.63 11.16
CA LEU A 69 10.06 -0.46 10.41
C LEU A 69 9.49 0.09 9.10
N PRO A 70 9.75 -0.56 7.97
CA PRO A 70 9.22 -0.09 6.71
C PRO A 70 7.74 -0.49 6.53
N GLU A 71 6.90 0.51 6.28
CA GLU A 71 5.53 0.36 5.82
C GLU A 71 5.47 -0.07 4.35
N ILE A 72 4.31 -0.56 3.93
CA ILE A 72 4.05 -0.93 2.54
C ILE A 72 2.88 -0.11 2.00
N VAL A 73 3.09 0.57 0.87
CA VAL A 73 2.02 1.17 0.06
C VAL A 73 1.86 0.38 -1.23
N LEU A 74 0.64 -0.06 -1.51
CA LEU A 74 0.28 -0.82 -2.71
C LEU A 74 -0.79 -0.03 -3.48
N THR A 75 -0.71 0.02 -4.80
CA THR A 75 -1.75 0.67 -5.62
C THR A 75 -2.57 -0.35 -6.39
N SER A 76 -3.89 -0.14 -6.46
CA SER A 76 -4.84 -0.94 -7.22
C SER A 76 -5.48 -0.10 -8.32
N ASN A 77 -5.47 -0.62 -9.54
CA ASN A 77 -5.99 0.06 -10.73
C ASN A 77 -7.43 0.55 -10.56
N GLU A 78 -8.29 -0.17 -9.84
CA GLU A 78 -9.67 0.26 -9.57
C GLU A 78 -9.94 0.56 -8.08
N GLY A 79 -9.08 0.07 -7.18
CA GLY A 79 -9.32 0.07 -5.73
C GLY A 79 -8.59 1.16 -4.94
N GLY A 80 -7.86 2.06 -5.60
CA GLY A 80 -7.05 3.08 -4.93
C GLY A 80 -5.77 2.54 -4.28
N PRO A 81 -5.00 3.39 -3.57
CA PRO A 81 -3.86 2.95 -2.78
C PRO A 81 -4.30 2.25 -1.49
N ARG A 82 -3.43 1.41 -0.94
CA ARG A 82 -3.53 0.74 0.35
C ARG A 82 -2.24 0.95 1.13
N LEU A 83 -2.34 1.36 2.38
CA LEU A 83 -1.20 1.51 3.29
C LEU A 83 -1.28 0.50 4.42
N TYR A 84 -0.21 -0.27 4.58
CA TYR A 84 -0.06 -1.31 5.58
C TYR A 84 1.02 -0.91 6.59
N LEU A 85 0.61 -0.68 7.84
CA LEU A 85 1.48 -0.40 8.99
C LEU A 85 2.26 -1.64 9.39
N ASN A 86 3.58 -1.54 9.54
CA ASN A 86 4.40 -2.68 9.93
C ASN A 86 4.37 -2.89 11.45
N LEU A 87 3.78 -4.01 11.87
CA LEU A 87 3.71 -4.42 13.27
C LEU A 87 4.88 -5.32 13.68
N GLY A 88 5.92 -5.43 12.84
CA GLY A 88 7.08 -6.29 13.05
C GLY A 88 6.77 -7.76 12.73
N HIS A 89 7.82 -8.59 12.61
CA HIS A 89 7.68 -10.03 12.32
C HIS A 89 6.81 -10.35 11.09
N PHE A 90 6.87 -9.51 10.05
CA PHE A 90 6.02 -9.63 8.85
C PHE A 90 4.51 -9.59 9.12
N ARG A 91 4.09 -9.00 10.24
CA ARG A 91 2.69 -8.69 10.54
C ARG A 91 2.40 -7.25 10.14
N PHE A 92 1.28 -7.04 9.48
CA PHE A 92 0.86 -5.74 8.97
C PHE A 92 -0.61 -5.50 9.29
N ARG A 93 -0.98 -4.22 9.38
CA ARG A 93 -2.37 -3.78 9.52
C ARG A 93 -2.68 -2.76 8.44
N ASP A 94 -3.77 -2.99 7.70
CA ASP A 94 -4.30 -1.98 6.79
C ASP A 94 -4.74 -0.77 7.62
N ILE A 95 -4.11 0.38 7.36
CA ILE A 95 -4.42 1.67 7.98
C ILE A 95 -4.83 2.71 6.92
N THR A 96 -5.23 2.27 5.73
CA THR A 96 -5.53 3.14 4.57
C THR A 96 -6.55 4.23 4.93
N LYS A 97 -7.58 3.84 5.68
CA LYS A 97 -8.64 4.73 6.14
C LYS A 97 -8.15 5.68 7.23
N GLU A 98 -7.44 5.16 8.22
CA GLU A 98 -6.87 5.95 9.32
C GLU A 98 -5.87 7.00 8.81
N ALA A 99 -5.08 6.64 7.79
CA ALA A 99 -4.14 7.54 7.14
C ALA A 99 -4.79 8.54 6.16
N GLY A 100 -6.09 8.38 5.85
CA GLY A 100 -6.82 9.30 4.98
C GLY A 100 -6.42 9.25 3.51
N ILE A 101 -5.85 8.12 3.04
CA ILE A 101 -5.38 7.97 1.65
C ILE A 101 -6.35 7.19 0.76
N GLU A 102 -7.53 6.81 1.27
CA GLU A 102 -8.53 6.09 0.48
C GLU A 102 -8.97 6.90 -0.74
N GLU A 103 -8.88 6.31 -1.93
CA GLU A 103 -9.34 6.90 -3.18
C GLU A 103 -10.39 6.02 -3.84
N GLN A 104 -11.45 6.64 -4.37
CA GLN A 104 -12.50 5.96 -5.11
C GLN A 104 -12.60 6.51 -6.54
N GLY A 105 -12.83 5.60 -7.50
CA GLY A 105 -13.11 5.97 -8.89
C GLY A 105 -11.91 6.46 -9.70
N ARG A 106 -10.71 6.51 -9.11
CA ARG A 106 -9.43 6.84 -9.76
C ARG A 106 -8.73 5.58 -10.24
N TRP A 107 -7.89 5.73 -11.27
CA TRP A 107 -7.08 4.64 -11.80
C TRP A 107 -5.62 4.79 -11.39
N THR A 108 -5.23 4.12 -10.31
CA THR A 108 -3.87 4.24 -9.78
C THR A 108 -2.91 3.32 -10.54
N THR A 109 -1.68 3.79 -10.79
CA THR A 109 -0.70 3.02 -11.57
C THR A 109 0.60 2.76 -10.81
N GLY A 110 1.16 3.79 -10.20
CA GLY A 110 2.43 3.72 -9.48
C GLY A 110 2.37 4.51 -8.19
N VAL A 111 3.30 4.21 -7.30
CA VAL A 111 3.49 4.94 -6.05
C VAL A 111 4.98 5.09 -5.78
N THR A 112 5.38 6.22 -5.22
CA THR A 112 6.73 6.45 -4.70
C THR A 112 6.65 7.16 -3.36
N LEU A 113 7.67 6.94 -2.53
CA LEU A 113 7.86 7.65 -1.27
C LEU A 113 9.02 8.63 -1.41
N ALA A 114 8.84 9.85 -0.94
CA ALA A 114 9.90 10.87 -0.91
C ALA A 114 9.54 11.93 0.14
N ASP A 115 10.53 12.43 0.87
CA ASP A 115 10.37 13.65 1.68
C ASP A 115 10.41 14.86 0.75
N VAL A 116 9.25 15.35 0.31
CA VAL A 116 9.19 16.41 -0.71
C VAL A 116 9.24 17.80 -0.11
N ASN A 117 8.92 17.95 1.17
CA ASN A 117 8.87 19.23 1.86
C ASN A 117 10.09 19.46 2.78
N GLY A 118 10.95 18.45 2.96
CA GLY A 118 12.17 18.51 3.75
C GLY A 118 11.95 18.42 5.26
N ASP A 119 10.84 17.83 5.71
CA ASP A 119 10.48 17.73 7.14
C ASP A 119 11.01 16.46 7.82
N GLY A 120 11.71 15.60 7.08
CA GLY A 120 12.29 14.35 7.56
C GLY A 120 11.31 13.18 7.58
N ARG A 121 10.07 13.35 7.11
CA ARG A 121 9.09 12.28 6.94
C ARG A 121 8.89 11.98 5.47
N LEU A 122 8.73 10.71 5.15
CA LEU A 122 8.39 10.31 3.78
C LEU A 122 6.92 10.68 3.48
N ASP A 123 6.71 11.34 2.35
CA ASP A 123 5.41 11.63 1.75
C ASP A 123 5.04 10.55 0.71
N ILE A 124 3.75 10.43 0.38
CA ILE A 124 3.26 9.44 -0.58
C ILE A 124 2.83 10.15 -1.86
N TYR A 125 3.43 9.77 -2.98
CA TYR A 125 3.02 10.25 -4.31
C TYR A 125 2.39 9.11 -5.12
N VAL A 126 1.11 9.26 -5.49
CA VAL A 126 0.32 8.28 -6.24
C VAL A 126 0.06 8.78 -7.66
N CYS A 127 0.45 7.96 -8.64
CA CYS A 127 0.24 8.24 -10.05
C CYS A 127 -1.14 7.76 -10.51
N HIS A 128 -1.80 8.58 -11.32
CA HIS A 128 -3.09 8.28 -11.93
C HIS A 128 -3.01 8.23 -13.45
N ALA A 129 -3.75 7.29 -14.06
CA ALA A 129 -3.90 7.19 -15.51
C ALA A 129 -5.36 6.81 -15.86
N GLY A 130 -5.56 6.04 -16.93
CA GLY A 130 -6.89 5.54 -17.29
C GLY A 130 -7.73 6.49 -18.14
N LEU A 131 -8.90 5.99 -18.53
CA LEU A 131 -9.94 6.72 -19.25
C LEU A 131 -10.82 7.55 -18.30
N LYS A 132 -10.24 8.11 -17.24
CA LYS A 132 -10.97 8.95 -16.28
C LYS A 132 -10.96 10.42 -16.73
N PRO A 133 -12.05 11.18 -16.54
CA PRO A 133 -12.10 12.58 -16.95
C PRO A 133 -11.32 13.51 -16.01
N GLY A 134 -10.77 14.59 -16.58
CA GLY A 134 -10.30 15.78 -15.85
C GLY A 134 -9.42 15.49 -14.63
N ALA A 135 -9.82 16.05 -13.48
CA ALA A 135 -9.08 16.00 -12.21
C ALA A 135 -8.87 14.58 -11.65
N LEU A 136 -9.62 13.57 -12.11
CA LEU A 136 -9.45 12.18 -11.68
C LEU A 136 -8.19 11.52 -12.26
N ARG A 137 -7.52 12.16 -13.22
CA ARG A 137 -6.19 11.75 -13.72
C ARG A 137 -5.03 12.55 -13.11
N ALA A 138 -5.32 13.56 -12.30
CA ALA A 138 -4.25 14.28 -11.60
C ALA A 138 -3.66 13.37 -10.52
N ASN A 139 -2.34 13.25 -10.50
CA ASN A 139 -1.61 12.54 -9.46
C ASN A 139 -1.92 13.14 -8.08
N THR A 140 -1.94 12.31 -7.05
CA THR A 140 -2.17 12.76 -5.67
C THR A 140 -0.86 12.74 -4.91
N LEU A 141 -0.58 13.81 -4.17
CA LEU A 141 0.52 13.90 -3.21
C LEU A 141 -0.10 14.00 -1.81
N TYR A 142 0.27 13.10 -0.93
CA TYR A 142 -0.11 13.11 0.48
C TYR A 142 1.08 13.54 1.32
N ILE A 143 0.96 14.68 2.00
CA ILE A 143 1.99 15.16 2.92
C ILE A 143 1.82 14.49 4.27
N ASN A 144 2.84 13.78 4.74
CA ASN A 144 2.82 13.07 6.01
C ASN A 144 2.98 14.05 7.19
N GLN A 145 1.93 14.19 8.00
CA GLN A 145 1.91 15.06 9.19
C GLN A 145 2.32 14.32 10.48
N GLY A 146 2.83 13.09 10.37
CA GLY A 146 3.05 12.16 11.48
C GLY A 146 1.92 11.14 11.54
N MET A 147 2.31 9.87 11.72
CA MET A 147 1.43 8.71 11.84
C MET A 147 1.34 8.22 13.29
#